data_AF-A0A8J6SI78-F1
#
_entry.id   AF-A0A8J6SI78-F1
#
_cell.length_a   1.000
_cell.length_b   1.000
_cell.length_c   1.000
_cell.angle_alpha   90.00
_cell.angle_beta   90.00
_cell.angle_gamma   90.00
#
_symmetry.space_group_name_H-M   'P 1'
#
loop_
_entity.id
_entity.type
_entity.pdbx_description
1 polymer ?
#
loop_
_entity_poly.entity_id
_entity_poly.type
_entity_poly.pdbx_seq_one_letter_code
_entity_poly.pdbx_strand_id
1 'polypeptide(L)' 'MERLINPGFIFNQIRRYNLSRKQTYKDAALVAVGIHVGLLERKNIVLRHLSEEQRRMMIYFLQQFCRNEGVDIIIK' A
#
# COMPACT_ATOMS: atom_id res chain seq x y z
N MET A 1 8.73 13.85 15.37
CA MET A 1 9.37 12.64 14.81
C MET A 1 8.78 12.45 13.43
N GLU A 2 9.41 13.01 12.39
CA GLU A 2 9.00 12.77 11.00
C GLU A 2 9.23 11.29 10.71
N ARG A 3 8.17 10.53 10.43
CA ARG A 3 8.32 9.15 9.98
C ARG A 3 8.90 9.22 8.57
N LEU A 4 10.18 8.86 8.43
CA LEU A 4 10.83 8.73 7.14
C LEU A 4 10.13 7.63 6.34
N ILE A 5 9.31 8.05 5.37
CA ILE A 5 8.70 7.15 4.40
C ILE A 5 9.84 6.53 3.59
N ASN A 6 10.11 5.24 3.78
CA ASN A 6 11.10 4.51 2.97
C ASN A 6 10.51 4.14 1.59
N PRO A 7 10.98 4.76 0.48
CA PRO A 7 10.44 4.50 -0.85
C PRO A 7 10.67 3.06 -1.33
N GLY A 8 11.85 2.49 -1.01
CA GLY A 8 12.20 1.12 -1.40
C GLY A 8 11.27 0.08 -0.80
N PHE A 9 10.81 0.30 0.45
CA PHE A 9 9.80 -0.55 1.06
C PHE A 9 8.47 -0.48 0.28
N ILE A 10 8.00 0.72 -0.04
CA ILE A 10 6.74 0.93 -0.76
C ILE A 10 6.80 0.30 -2.15
N PHE A 11 7.87 0.52 -2.91
CA PHE A 11 8.04 -0.09 -4.24
C PHE A 11 8.07 -1.62 -4.18
N ASN A 12 8.70 -2.22 -3.16
CA ASN A 12 8.66 -3.66 -2.96
C ASN A 12 7.22 -4.17 -2.70
N GLN A 13 6.42 -3.44 -1.92
CA GLN A 13 5.01 -3.81 -1.71
C GLN A 13 4.16 -3.61 -2.98
N ILE A 14 4.38 -2.55 -3.75
CA ILE A 14 3.71 -2.35 -5.06
C ILE A 14 4.04 -3.51 -6.00
N ARG A 15 5.30 -3.93 -6.08
CA ARG A 15 5.71 -5.10 -6.87
C ARG A 15 4.98 -6.37 -6.41
N ARG A 16 4.90 -6.62 -5.10
CA ARG A 16 4.15 -7.77 -4.53
C ARG A 16 2.67 -7.71 -4.86
N TYR A 17 2.06 -6.53 -4.78
CA TYR A 17 0.67 -6.27 -5.14
C TYR A 17 0.40 -6.66 -6.61
N ASN A 18 1.22 -6.15 -7.54
CA ASN A 18 1.07 -6.40 -8.97
C ASN A 18 1.34 -7.86 -9.38
N LEU A 19 2.23 -8.57 -8.68
CA LEU A 19 2.50 -10.00 -8.93
C LEU A 19 1.43 -10.93 -8.34
N SER A 20 0.63 -10.44 -7.39
CA SER A 20 -0.33 -11.27 -6.66
C SER A 20 -1.63 -11.46 -7.43
N ARG A 21 -2.02 -12.73 -7.63
CA ARG A 21 -3.34 -13.08 -8.21
C ARG A 21 -4.47 -13.15 -7.18
N LYS A 22 -4.15 -13.42 -5.90
CA LYS A 22 -5.14 -13.55 -4.83
C LYS A 22 -5.36 -12.20 -4.14
N GLN A 23 -6.62 -11.81 -3.96
CA GLN A 23 -6.99 -10.55 -3.31
C GLN A 23 -6.43 -10.43 -1.88
N THR A 24 -6.34 -11.52 -1.14
CA THR A 24 -5.74 -11.56 0.21
C THR A 24 -4.29 -11.06 0.23
N TYR A 25 -3.48 -11.39 -0.78
CA TYR A 25 -2.09 -10.93 -0.87
C TYR A 25 -1.98 -9.49 -1.36
N LYS A 26 -2.89 -9.07 -2.25
CA LYS A 26 -3.04 -7.66 -2.62
C LYS A 26 -3.38 -6.81 -1.38
N ASP A 27 -4.38 -7.23 -0.61
CA ASP A 27 -4.78 -6.56 0.63
C ASP A 27 -3.62 -6.52 1.65
N ALA A 28 -2.87 -7.61 1.80
CA ALA A 28 -1.71 -7.64 2.70
C ALA A 28 -0.62 -6.64 2.31
N ALA A 29 -0.34 -6.47 1.01
CA ALA A 29 0.61 -5.46 0.53
C ALA A 29 0.11 -4.04 0.83
N LEU A 30 -1.18 -3.75 0.57
CA LEU A 30 -1.79 -2.45 0.85
C LEU A 30 -1.80 -2.13 2.36
N VAL A 31 -2.11 -3.13 3.19
CA VAL A 31 -2.06 -3.03 4.66
C VAL A 31 -0.66 -2.67 5.13
N ALA A 32 0.36 -3.38 4.62
CA ALA A 32 1.75 -3.15 5.00
C ALA A 32 2.19 -1.72 4.67
N VAL A 33 1.81 -1.21 3.50
CA VAL A 33 2.05 0.20 3.14
C VAL A 33 1.28 1.13 4.07
N GLY A 34 -0.02 0.92 4.27
CA GLY A 34 -0.86 1.80 5.09
C GLY A 34 -0.37 1.92 6.53
N ILE A 35 0.10 0.82 7.14
CA ILE A 35 0.74 0.86 8.47
C ILE A 35 2.05 1.66 8.42
N HIS A 36 2.90 1.39 7.41
CA HIS A 36 4.21 2.04 7.26
C HIS A 36 4.10 3.55 7.13
N VAL A 37 3.13 4.04 6.35
CA VAL A 37 2.91 5.47 6.12
C VAL A 37 1.96 6.12 7.13
N GLY A 38 1.42 5.35 8.09
CA GLY A 38 0.54 5.85 9.15
C GLY A 38 -0.91 6.13 8.70
N LEU A 39 -1.32 5.65 7.54
CA LEU A 39 -2.71 5.73 7.06
C LEU A 39 -3.61 4.65 7.68
N LEU A 40 -3.02 3.59 8.24
CA LEU A 40 -3.75 2.53 8.93
C LEU A 40 -3.11 2.23 10.29
N GLU A 41 -3.94 2.01 11.31
CA GLU A 41 -3.47 1.63 12.64
C GLU A 41 -3.28 0.12 12.77
N ARG A 42 -2.15 -0.31 13.35
CA ARG A 42 -1.83 -1.72 13.56
C ARG A 42 -2.84 -2.45 14.47
N LYS A 43 -3.57 -1.73 15.32
CA LYS A 43 -4.44 -2.31 16.36
C LYS A 43 -5.73 -2.92 15.82
N ASN A 44 -6.17 -2.54 14.62
CA ASN A 44 -7.45 -2.97 14.05
C ASN A 44 -7.31 -3.83 12.78
N ILE A 45 -6.09 -4.07 12.30
CA ILE A 45 -5.87 -4.84 11.09
C ILE A 45 -5.56 -6.28 11.48
N VAL A 46 -6.62 -7.01 11.85
CA VAL A 46 -6.59 -8.45 11.59
C VAL A 46 -6.41 -8.59 10.08
N LEU A 47 -5.45 -9.40 9.63
CA LEU A 47 -5.04 -9.63 8.22
C LEU A 47 -6.16 -10.14 7.27
N ARG A 48 -7.44 -9.83 7.55
CA ARG A 48 -8.63 -10.43 6.97
C ARG A 48 -9.45 -9.40 6.19
N HIS A 49 -8.80 -8.67 5.30
CA HIS A 49 -9.39 -7.78 4.28
C HIS A 49 -9.49 -6.30 4.66
N LEU A 50 -9.13 -5.46 3.68
CA LEU A 50 -9.44 -4.04 3.68
C LEU A 50 -10.88 -3.84 3.21
N SER A 51 -11.58 -2.86 3.77
CA SER A 51 -12.83 -2.39 3.17
C SER A 51 -12.58 -1.87 1.74
N GLU A 52 -13.61 -1.79 0.90
CA GLU A 52 -13.44 -1.23 -0.45
C GLU A 52 -12.98 0.23 -0.43
N GLU A 53 -13.43 1.01 0.56
CA GLU A 53 -13.00 2.39 0.77
C GLU A 53 -11.52 2.47 1.13
N GLN A 54 -11.06 1.65 2.08
CA GLN A 54 -9.65 1.58 2.45
C GLN A 54 -8.78 1.15 1.27
N ARG A 55 -9.24 0.19 0.45
CA ARG A 55 -8.54 -0.21 -0.77
C ARG A 55 -8.39 0.95 -1.74
N ARG A 56 -9.49 1.68 -2.01
CA ARG A 56 -9.47 2.85 -2.91
C ARG A 56 -8.52 3.93 -2.40
N MET A 57 -8.59 4.25 -1.10
CA MET A 57 -7.69 5.21 -0.47
C MET A 57 -6.22 4.78 -0.60
N MET A 58 -5.92 3.49 -0.35
CA MET A 58 -4.54 3.00 -0.45
C MET A 58 -4.02 2.98 -1.89
N ILE A 59 -4.84 2.58 -2.86
CA ILE A 59 -4.48 2.62 -4.28
C ILE A 59 -4.22 4.07 -4.71
N TYR A 60 -5.10 5.01 -4.33
CA TYR A 60 -4.91 6.43 -4.61
C TYR A 60 -3.59 6.95 -4.01
N PHE A 61 -3.31 6.63 -2.75
CA PHE A 61 -2.05 6.99 -2.12
C PHE A 61 -0.84 6.47 -2.91
N LEU A 62 -0.85 5.19 -3.31
CA LEU A 62 0.24 4.60 -4.08
C LEU A 62 0.41 5.27 -5.45
N GLN A 63 -0.68 5.65 -6.11
CA GLN A 63 -0.63 6.39 -7.38
C GLN A 63 0.00 7.77 -7.20
N GLN A 64 -0.37 8.52 -6.15
CA GLN A 64 0.24 9.81 -5.85
C GLN A 64 1.71 9.67 -5.46
N PHE A 65 2.05 8.65 -4.69
CA PHE A 65 3.44 8.34 -4.33
C PHE A 65 4.30 8.12 -5.57
N CYS A 66 3.85 7.26 -6.49
CA CYS A 66 4.57 7.01 -7.75
C CYS A 66 4.73 8.29 -8.59
N ARG A 67 3.68 9.11 -8.70
CA ARG A 67 3.75 10.40 -9.42
C ARG A 67 4.77 11.36 -8.81
N ASN A 68 4.80 11.48 -7.49
CA ASN A 68 5.74 12.37 -6.79
C ASN A 68 7.19 11.91 -6.93
N GLU A 69 7.43 10.60 -6.94
CA GLU A 69 8.75 10.02 -7.15
C GLU A 69 9.18 10.00 -8.64
N GLY A 70 8.32 10.48 -9.55
CA GLY A 70 8.60 10.47 -11.00
C GLY A 70 8.61 9.07 -11.61
N VAL A 71 7.93 8.11 -10.97
CA VAL A 71 7.91 6.70 -11.38
C VAL A 71 6.57 6.33 -12.02
N ASP A 72 6.60 5.77 -13.22
CA ASP A 72 5.40 5.30 -13.93
C ASP A 72 5.10 3.82 -13.62
N ILE A 73 4.55 3.55 -12.44
CA ILE A 73 4.07 2.22 -12.07
C ILE A 73 2.54 2.13 -12.21
N ILE A 74 2.09 1.20 -13.06
CA ILE A 74 0.69 0.82 -13.18
C ILE A 74 0.33 -0.16 -12.06
N ILE A 75 -0.63 0.22 -11.22
CA ILE A 75 -1.22 -0.63 -10.17
C ILE A 75 -2.39 -1.40 -10.79
N LYS A 76 -2.30 -2.73 -10.90
CA LYS A 76 -3.28 -3.60 -11.57
C LYS A 76 -4.01 -4.56 -10.63
#